data_AF-A0A924DTV8-F1
#
_entry.id   AF-A0A924DTV8-F1
#
_cell.length_a   1.000
_cell.length_b   1.000
_cell.length_c   1.000
_cell.angle_alpha   90.00
_cell.angle_beta   90.00
_cell.angle_gamma   90.00
#
_symmetry.space_group_name_H-M   'P 1'
#
loop_
_entity.id
_entity.type
_entity.pdbx_description
1 polymer ?
#
loop_
_entity_poly.entity_id
_entity_poly.type
_entity_poly.pdbx_seq_one_letter_code
_entity_poly.pdbx_strand_id
1 'polypeptide(L)'
;MHDFISLSAFWDNELPEPEKSRLGDHLAGCLLCQGWLGSVAALTRTLALFPDAPVPADFADRLDLILTCPAPAALADAHDPTVAAHLEICPSCRQHEAMPVSLGDALRQLPGYKAKPDFLSRLMAKLPVCPPFADLSAWVDGELTTAGMGELTEHLAECAPCSQRTVQLQALTGAVRALPTPTAPTLTVTVLGLDLCPSRTDLSAKVDGELGAATAAMDTHLAACGECRQVVAQFQFLGRGVQILPIPAVTSHIVACPEPAELVVEHTLPVALAEHVAGCEPCTARMTSWDLLTRAIQLLPAAPVRVGFAARIAATVVPACPDRLDLHAYHDGELSVTDRARLQPHFEVCAECQAVLTSFTRLSAAVTALPRQAAPIGFAFGVAARVPKVRPTPIIVAGTVHRMGWQWPSAMAAGMLVLGILIYLQPGTTTQTASVTPLKHERVELVAVTLRSEDLLLGESTNLSSPSLLDEWGQ
;
A
#
# COMPACT_ATOMS: atom_id res chain seq x y z
N MET A 1 5.32 12.33 -15.17
CA MET A 1 5.57 11.07 -15.88
C MET A 1 7.02 11.12 -16.35
N HIS A 2 7.88 10.23 -15.89
CA HIS A 2 9.26 10.19 -16.40
C HIS A 2 9.24 9.62 -17.82
N ASP A 3 10.03 10.20 -18.72
CA ASP A 3 10.16 9.67 -20.06
C ASP A 3 10.93 8.34 -20.06
N PHE A 4 10.79 7.60 -21.15
CA PHE A 4 11.47 6.31 -21.34
C PHE A 4 13.00 6.44 -21.27
N ILE A 5 13.53 7.58 -21.74
CA ILE A 5 14.97 7.87 -21.77
C ILE A 5 15.53 7.90 -20.35
N SER A 6 14.84 8.56 -19.41
CA SER A 6 15.24 8.64 -18.00
C SER A 6 15.22 7.26 -17.33
N LEU A 7 14.24 6.42 -17.63
CA LEU A 7 14.15 5.06 -17.08
C LEU A 7 15.24 4.13 -17.62
N SER A 8 15.60 4.25 -18.90
CA SER A 8 16.75 3.53 -19.48
C SER A 8 18.07 4.00 -18.87
N ALA A 9 18.29 5.32 -18.81
CA ALA A 9 19.50 5.90 -18.21
C ALA A 9 19.65 5.54 -16.72
N PHE A 10 18.54 5.40 -16.00
CA PHE A 10 18.55 4.90 -14.62
C PHE A 10 19.00 3.46 -14.51
N TRP A 11 18.47 2.60 -15.38
CA TRP A 11 18.82 1.18 -15.43
C TRP A 11 20.30 0.97 -15.75
N ASP A 12 20.83 1.74 -16.70
CA ASP A 12 22.23 1.70 -17.11
C ASP A 12 23.17 2.46 -16.16
N ASN A 13 22.62 3.03 -15.07
CA ASN A 13 23.34 3.82 -14.08
C ASN A 13 24.07 5.06 -14.67
N GLU A 14 23.47 5.67 -15.69
CA GLU A 14 23.96 6.86 -16.41
C GLU A 14 23.34 8.18 -15.90
N LEU A 15 22.27 8.12 -15.09
CA LEU A 15 21.66 9.32 -14.52
C LEU A 15 22.56 9.98 -13.45
N PRO A 16 22.62 11.33 -13.41
CA PRO A 16 23.28 12.05 -12.33
C PRO A 16 22.55 11.80 -11.00
N GLU A 17 23.28 11.74 -9.88
CA GLU A 17 22.71 11.37 -8.57
C GLU A 17 21.44 12.12 -8.11
N PRO A 18 21.25 13.44 -8.36
CA PRO A 18 19.99 14.08 -8.00
C PRO A 18 18.79 13.55 -8.80
N GLU A 19 18.98 13.13 -10.06
CA GLU A 19 17.91 12.57 -10.90
C GLU A 19 17.68 11.10 -10.60
N LYS A 20 18.76 10.36 -10.35
CA LYS A 20 18.71 8.97 -9.91
C LYS A 20 17.97 8.82 -8.58
N SER A 21 18.22 9.71 -7.61
CA SER A 21 17.50 9.73 -6.33
C SER A 21 16.00 10.01 -6.52
N ARG A 22 15.64 11.05 -7.28
CA ARG A 22 14.23 11.38 -7.59
C ARG A 22 13.49 10.25 -8.29
N LEU A 23 14.14 9.60 -9.25
CA LEU A 23 13.53 8.48 -9.94
C LEU A 23 13.45 7.24 -9.04
N GLY A 24 14.43 7.02 -8.17
CA GLY A 24 14.38 5.99 -7.12
C GLY A 24 13.17 6.15 -6.20
N ASP A 25 12.92 7.37 -5.72
CA ASP A 25 11.76 7.70 -4.89
C ASP A 25 10.44 7.46 -5.64
N HIS A 26 10.38 7.86 -6.92
CA HIS A 26 9.20 7.60 -7.76
C HIS A 26 8.97 6.10 -7.97
N LEU A 27 10.03 5.36 -8.29
CA LEU A 27 9.97 3.92 -8.48
C LEU A 27 9.52 3.22 -7.20
N ALA A 28 9.94 3.66 -6.01
CA ALA A 28 9.46 3.12 -4.74
C ALA A 28 7.92 3.25 -4.57
N GLY A 29 7.31 4.28 -5.14
CA GLY A 29 5.86 4.55 -5.05
C GLY A 29 5.01 4.11 -6.24
N CYS A 30 5.60 3.71 -7.38
CA CYS A 30 4.89 3.46 -8.63
C CYS A 30 5.03 2.02 -9.14
N LEU A 31 4.02 1.18 -8.86
CA LEU A 31 4.00 -0.24 -9.25
C LEU A 31 4.09 -0.48 -10.76
N LEU A 32 3.55 0.43 -11.59
CA LEU A 32 3.62 0.31 -13.06
C LEU A 32 5.06 0.44 -13.57
N CYS A 33 5.80 1.43 -13.06
CA CYS A 33 7.20 1.62 -13.44
C CYS A 33 8.10 0.52 -12.88
N GLN A 34 7.81 0.00 -11.67
CA GLN A 34 8.49 -1.19 -11.13
C GLN A 34 8.26 -2.43 -12.01
N GLY A 35 7.01 -2.68 -12.42
CA GLY A 35 6.68 -3.82 -13.28
C GLY A 35 7.35 -3.75 -14.65
N TRP A 36 7.43 -2.55 -15.24
CA TRP A 36 8.16 -2.33 -16.49
C TRP A 36 9.67 -2.61 -16.32
N LEU A 37 10.31 -2.05 -15.29
CA LEU A 37 11.73 -2.32 -15.00
C LEU A 37 11.98 -3.81 -14.74
N GLY A 38 11.06 -4.49 -14.03
CA GLY A 38 11.13 -5.93 -13.80
C GLY A 38 11.07 -6.74 -15.09
N SER A 39 10.26 -6.31 -16.06
CA SER A 39 10.13 -6.94 -17.38
C SER A 39 11.40 -6.76 -18.22
N VAL A 40 11.96 -5.56 -18.24
CA VAL A 40 13.25 -5.27 -18.90
C VAL A 40 14.37 -6.09 -18.24
N ALA A 41 14.42 -6.13 -16.91
CA ALA A 41 15.38 -6.94 -16.16
C ALA A 41 15.30 -8.44 -16.50
N ALA A 42 14.07 -8.96 -16.61
CA ALA A 42 13.83 -10.36 -16.96
C ALA A 42 14.27 -10.66 -18.40
N LEU A 43 13.97 -9.76 -19.34
CA LEU A 43 14.42 -9.87 -20.72
C LEU A 43 15.95 -9.84 -20.80
N THR A 44 16.60 -8.88 -20.14
CA THR A 44 18.08 -8.76 -20.11
C THR A 44 18.73 -10.01 -19.51
N ARG A 45 18.21 -10.55 -18.40
CA ARG A 45 18.69 -11.82 -17.83
C ARG A 45 18.52 -12.98 -18.80
N THR A 46 17.37 -13.05 -19.48
CA THR A 46 17.09 -14.10 -20.46
C THR A 46 18.05 -14.01 -21.64
N LEU A 47 18.32 -12.81 -22.16
CA LEU A 47 19.29 -12.58 -23.22
C LEU A 47 20.73 -12.89 -22.76
N ALA A 48 21.08 -12.59 -21.51
CA ALA A 48 22.38 -12.90 -20.93
C ALA A 48 22.65 -14.41 -20.79
N LEU A 49 21.62 -15.26 -20.78
CA LEU A 49 21.78 -16.72 -20.82
C LEU A 49 22.23 -17.24 -22.20
N PHE A 50 22.18 -16.39 -23.23
CA PHE A 50 22.55 -16.73 -24.60
C PHE A 50 23.57 -15.73 -25.18
N PRO A 51 24.75 -15.59 -24.55
CA PRO A 51 25.72 -14.55 -24.90
C PRO A 51 26.27 -14.66 -26.33
N ASP A 52 26.14 -15.85 -26.94
CA ASP A 52 26.65 -16.15 -28.29
C ASP A 52 25.54 -16.50 -29.32
N ALA A 53 24.26 -16.31 -28.98
CA ALA A 53 23.15 -16.60 -29.90
C ALA A 53 22.98 -15.45 -30.91
N PRO A 54 22.95 -15.73 -32.23
CA PRO A 54 22.70 -14.70 -33.22
C PRO A 54 21.27 -14.18 -33.07
N VAL A 55 21.13 -12.86 -33.03
CA VAL A 55 19.85 -12.18 -33.11
C VAL A 55 19.45 -12.13 -34.60
N PRO A 56 18.34 -12.76 -35.02
CA PRO A 56 17.86 -12.67 -36.40
C PRO A 56 17.73 -11.23 -36.89
N ALA A 57 17.98 -10.96 -38.17
CA ALA A 57 17.84 -9.61 -38.73
C ALA A 57 16.40 -9.07 -38.62
N ASP A 58 15.41 -9.97 -38.55
CA ASP A 58 13.99 -9.72 -38.33
C ASP A 58 13.60 -9.79 -36.83
N PHE A 59 14.55 -9.89 -35.91
CA PHE A 59 14.23 -9.99 -34.48
C PHE A 59 13.53 -8.75 -33.94
N ALA A 60 13.91 -7.54 -34.41
CA ALA A 60 13.17 -6.32 -34.09
C ALA A 60 11.73 -6.42 -34.59
N ASP A 61 11.53 -6.82 -35.85
CA ASP A 61 10.19 -6.97 -36.44
C ASP A 61 9.35 -8.05 -35.71
N ARG A 62 9.99 -9.11 -35.21
CA ARG A 62 9.35 -10.17 -34.41
C ARG A 62 9.03 -9.71 -32.99
N LEU A 63 9.92 -8.96 -32.35
CA LEU A 63 9.68 -8.38 -31.02
C LEU A 63 8.57 -7.34 -31.11
N ASP A 64 8.54 -6.56 -32.21
CA ASP A 64 7.49 -5.60 -32.52
C ASP A 64 6.15 -6.33 -32.71
N LEU A 65 6.11 -7.44 -33.45
CA LEU A 65 4.92 -8.30 -33.59
C LEU A 65 4.43 -8.88 -32.25
N ILE A 66 5.35 -9.22 -31.34
CA ILE A 66 5.04 -9.74 -29.99
C ILE A 66 4.51 -8.65 -29.07
N LEU A 67 5.07 -7.43 -29.15
CA LEU A 67 4.70 -6.29 -28.30
C LEU A 67 3.46 -5.53 -28.81
N THR A 68 3.05 -5.75 -30.05
CA THR A 68 1.92 -5.05 -30.70
C THR A 68 0.61 -5.83 -30.77
N CYS A 69 0.57 -7.11 -30.39
CA CYS A 69 -0.67 -7.90 -30.46
C CYS A 69 -1.47 -7.85 -29.13
N PRO A 70 -2.71 -7.31 -29.11
CA PRO A 70 -3.53 -7.32 -27.90
C PRO A 70 -4.10 -8.72 -27.67
N ALA A 71 -3.64 -9.41 -26.63
CA ALA A 71 -4.31 -10.62 -26.16
C ALA A 71 -5.63 -10.25 -25.46
N PRO A 72 -6.77 -10.88 -25.79
CA PRO A 72 -7.93 -10.85 -24.90
C PRO A 72 -7.64 -11.73 -23.68
N ALA A 73 -8.04 -11.25 -22.50
CA ALA A 73 -7.78 -11.85 -21.20
C ALA A 73 -8.56 -13.15 -20.90
N ALA A 74 -8.79 -14.02 -21.89
CA ALA A 74 -9.50 -15.28 -21.71
C ALA A 74 -8.93 -16.37 -22.62
N LEU A 75 -7.84 -17.01 -22.20
CA LEU A 75 -7.41 -18.29 -22.76
C LEU A 75 -6.50 -18.99 -21.75
N ALA A 76 -7.12 -19.74 -20.85
CA ALA A 76 -6.48 -20.75 -20.04
C ALA A 76 -7.49 -21.87 -19.80
N ASP A 77 -7.67 -22.73 -20.82
CA ASP A 77 -7.98 -24.16 -20.68
C ASP A 77 -8.04 -24.81 -22.08
N ALA A 78 -6.93 -25.43 -22.50
CA ALA A 78 -6.75 -25.95 -23.86
C ALA A 78 -7.35 -27.36 -24.09
N HIS A 79 -8.24 -27.85 -23.22
CA HIS A 79 -8.86 -29.19 -23.37
C HIS A 79 -10.39 -29.19 -23.31
N ASP A 80 -11.02 -28.03 -23.43
CA ASP A 80 -12.46 -27.96 -23.65
C ASP A 80 -12.77 -28.29 -25.14
N PRO A 81 -13.65 -29.26 -25.46
CA PRO A 81 -14.08 -29.53 -26.83
C PRO A 81 -14.66 -28.29 -27.55
N THR A 82 -15.08 -27.26 -26.81
CA THR A 82 -15.50 -25.97 -27.37
C THR A 82 -14.35 -25.12 -27.91
N VAL A 83 -13.13 -25.25 -27.39
CA VAL A 83 -11.94 -24.55 -27.89
C VAL A 83 -11.49 -25.18 -29.21
N ALA A 84 -11.47 -26.52 -29.31
CA ALA A 84 -11.18 -27.20 -30.57
C ALA A 84 -12.18 -26.82 -31.68
N ALA A 85 -13.48 -26.76 -31.34
CA ALA A 85 -14.52 -26.31 -32.27
C ALA A 85 -14.35 -24.81 -32.64
N HIS A 86 -13.94 -23.95 -31.71
CA HIS A 86 -13.67 -22.55 -31.99
C HIS A 86 -12.43 -22.37 -32.90
N LEU A 87 -11.37 -23.15 -32.68
CA LEU A 87 -10.16 -23.14 -33.50
C LEU A 87 -10.42 -23.66 -34.92
N GLU A 88 -11.43 -24.52 -35.13
CA GLU A 88 -11.91 -24.90 -36.46
C GLU A 88 -12.58 -23.74 -37.21
N ILE A 89 -13.23 -22.82 -36.50
CA ILE A 89 -14.06 -21.74 -37.07
C ILE A 89 -13.28 -20.41 -37.18
N CYS A 90 -12.33 -20.14 -36.28
CA CYS A 90 -11.62 -18.86 -36.20
C CYS A 90 -10.12 -18.98 -36.62
N PRO A 91 -9.74 -18.50 -37.82
CA PRO A 91 -8.37 -18.61 -38.33
C PRO A 91 -7.32 -17.86 -37.51
N SER A 92 -7.71 -16.74 -36.89
CA SER A 92 -6.82 -15.91 -36.06
C SER A 92 -6.39 -16.66 -34.79
N CYS A 93 -7.32 -17.27 -34.06
CA CYS A 93 -6.98 -18.01 -32.84
C CYS A 93 -6.12 -19.26 -33.13
N ARG A 94 -6.34 -19.91 -34.29
CA ARG A 94 -5.49 -21.03 -34.74
C ARG A 94 -4.05 -20.60 -35.04
N GLN A 95 -3.85 -19.41 -35.60
CA GLN A 95 -2.51 -18.85 -35.80
C GLN A 95 -1.79 -18.54 -34.47
N HIS A 96 -2.53 -18.12 -33.45
CA HIS A 96 -1.97 -17.84 -32.12
C HIS A 96 -1.50 -19.11 -31.37
N GLU A 97 -2.18 -20.25 -31.52
CA GLU A 97 -1.76 -21.52 -30.89
C GLU A 97 -0.48 -22.09 -31.52
N ALA A 98 -0.29 -21.91 -32.84
CA ALA A 98 0.90 -22.36 -33.54
C ALA A 98 2.15 -21.49 -33.28
N MET A 99 1.97 -20.29 -32.73
CA MET A 99 3.02 -19.28 -32.60
C MET A 99 4.14 -19.64 -31.60
N PRO A 100 3.85 -20.15 -30.38
CA PRO A 100 4.90 -20.51 -29.41
C PRO A 100 5.74 -21.71 -29.86
N VAL A 101 5.11 -22.66 -30.56
CA VAL A 101 5.78 -23.86 -31.10
C VAL A 101 6.71 -23.47 -32.25
N SER A 102 6.26 -22.61 -33.17
CA SER A 102 7.11 -22.14 -34.28
C SER A 102 8.28 -21.27 -33.81
N LEU A 103 8.09 -20.46 -32.76
CA LEU A 103 9.15 -19.66 -32.16
C LEU A 103 10.20 -20.54 -31.47
N GLY A 104 9.75 -21.57 -30.74
CA GLY A 104 10.63 -22.56 -30.09
C GLY A 104 11.42 -23.43 -31.07
N ASP A 105 10.89 -23.67 -32.27
CA ASP A 105 11.58 -24.42 -33.34
C ASP A 105 12.52 -23.53 -34.16
N ALA A 106 12.15 -22.27 -34.42
CA ALA A 106 12.99 -21.29 -35.10
C ALA A 106 14.26 -20.93 -34.30
N LEU A 107 14.14 -20.83 -32.97
CA LEU A 107 15.28 -20.56 -32.09
C LEU A 107 16.30 -21.71 -32.03
N ARG A 108 15.89 -22.95 -32.32
CA ARG A 108 16.78 -24.13 -32.30
C ARG A 108 17.64 -24.31 -33.54
N GLN A 109 17.42 -23.54 -34.61
CA GLN A 109 18.05 -23.77 -35.92
C GLN A 109 19.16 -22.77 -36.30
N LEU A 110 19.59 -21.86 -35.41
CA LEU A 110 20.44 -20.72 -35.79
C LEU A 110 21.95 -20.85 -35.43
N PRO A 111 22.89 -20.57 -36.36
CA PRO A 111 24.35 -20.59 -36.08
C PRO A 111 25.06 -19.21 -36.06
N GLY A 112 25.85 -18.99 -34.99
CA GLY A 112 27.09 -18.19 -34.84
C GLY A 112 27.30 -16.80 -35.47
N TYR A 113 27.26 -15.72 -34.65
CA TYR A 113 27.93 -14.42 -34.91
C TYR A 113 28.17 -13.59 -33.61
N LYS A 114 29.19 -12.71 -33.59
CA LYS A 114 29.54 -11.80 -32.46
C LYS A 114 29.14 -10.35 -32.74
N ALA A 115 28.27 -9.75 -31.93
CA ALA A 115 27.77 -8.39 -32.11
C ALA A 115 28.73 -7.29 -31.60
N LYS A 116 28.72 -6.13 -32.28
CA LYS A 116 29.40 -4.89 -31.86
C LYS A 116 28.51 -4.10 -30.87
N PRO A 117 29.12 -3.31 -29.95
CA PRO A 117 28.42 -2.63 -28.85
C PRO A 117 27.31 -1.64 -29.27
N ASP A 118 27.29 -1.15 -30.51
CA ASP A 118 26.33 -0.11 -30.94
C ASP A 118 24.98 -0.65 -31.47
N PHE A 119 24.71 -1.95 -31.35
CA PHE A 119 23.54 -2.58 -31.96
C PHE A 119 22.22 -2.05 -31.40
N LEU A 120 22.10 -1.92 -30.07
CA LEU A 120 20.86 -1.47 -29.42
C LEU A 120 20.50 -0.03 -29.81
N SER A 121 21.47 0.88 -29.86
CA SER A 121 21.21 2.29 -30.20
C SER A 121 20.72 2.46 -31.65
N ARG A 122 21.23 1.66 -32.59
CA ARG A 122 20.77 1.69 -34.00
C ARG A 122 19.42 1.00 -34.18
N LEU A 123 19.12 0.00 -33.38
CA LEU A 123 17.83 -0.67 -33.35
C LEU A 123 16.74 0.28 -32.83
N MET A 124 17.02 0.96 -31.71
CA MET A 124 16.09 1.91 -31.10
C MET A 124 15.84 3.14 -31.98
N ALA A 125 16.85 3.63 -32.71
CA ALA A 125 16.69 4.75 -33.65
C ALA A 125 15.82 4.42 -34.89
N LYS A 126 15.52 3.15 -35.14
CA LYS A 126 14.70 2.70 -36.28
C LYS A 126 13.29 2.25 -35.88
N LEU A 127 13.01 2.10 -34.59
CA LEU A 127 11.68 1.73 -34.12
C LEU A 127 10.77 2.98 -34.15
N PRO A 128 9.61 2.92 -34.81
CA PRO A 128 8.67 4.03 -34.82
C PRO A 128 8.21 4.34 -33.39
N VAL A 129 8.44 5.57 -32.94
CA VAL A 129 7.98 6.02 -31.62
C VAL A 129 6.48 6.24 -31.70
N CYS A 130 5.72 5.41 -30.98
CA CYS A 130 4.27 5.58 -30.89
C CYS A 130 3.94 6.85 -30.08
N PRO A 131 2.92 7.62 -30.47
CA PRO A 131 2.47 8.78 -29.71
C PRO A 131 1.96 8.37 -28.33
N PRO A 132 2.06 9.24 -27.33
CA PRO A 132 1.53 8.96 -26.00
C PRO A 132 0.01 8.75 -26.06
N PHE A 133 -0.50 7.89 -25.17
CA PHE A 133 -1.93 7.55 -25.12
C PHE A 133 -2.85 8.78 -24.94
N ALA A 134 -2.35 9.83 -24.28
CA ALA A 134 -3.08 11.08 -24.10
C ALA A 134 -3.44 11.75 -25.44
N ASP A 135 -2.55 11.70 -26.43
CA ASP A 135 -2.79 12.30 -27.74
C ASP A 135 -3.83 11.50 -28.54
N LEU A 136 -3.83 10.17 -28.40
CA LEU A 136 -4.88 9.31 -28.97
C LEU A 136 -6.25 9.59 -28.37
N SER A 137 -6.34 9.77 -27.05
CA SER A 137 -7.60 10.13 -26.37
C SER A 137 -8.07 11.53 -26.81
N ALA A 138 -7.19 12.52 -26.77
CA ALA A 138 -7.50 13.90 -27.17
C ALA A 138 -7.93 13.97 -28.65
N TRP A 139 -7.39 13.12 -29.52
CA TRP A 139 -7.86 13.02 -30.91
C TRP A 139 -9.25 12.41 -31.02
N VAL A 140 -9.56 11.35 -30.26
CA VAL A 140 -10.91 10.72 -30.25
C VAL A 140 -11.97 11.69 -29.71
N ASP A 141 -11.60 12.51 -28.73
CA ASP A 141 -12.50 13.49 -28.12
C ASP A 141 -12.56 14.82 -28.90
N GLY A 142 -11.68 15.01 -29.90
CA GLY A 142 -11.62 16.22 -30.72
C GLY A 142 -10.95 17.42 -30.03
N GLU A 143 -10.18 17.18 -28.97
CA GLU A 143 -9.46 18.18 -28.18
C GLU A 143 -8.05 18.49 -28.71
N LEU A 144 -7.54 17.68 -29.64
CA LEU A 144 -6.22 17.87 -30.23
C LEU A 144 -6.19 19.10 -31.16
N THR A 145 -5.10 19.87 -31.14
CA THR A 145 -4.95 21.04 -32.04
C THR A 145 -4.95 20.60 -33.51
N THR A 146 -5.26 21.50 -34.45
CA THR A 146 -5.26 21.17 -35.89
C THR A 146 -3.92 20.64 -36.40
N ALA A 147 -2.81 21.16 -35.87
CA ALA A 147 -1.47 20.65 -36.16
C ALA A 147 -1.27 19.23 -35.61
N GLY A 148 -1.60 19.01 -34.33
CA GLY A 148 -1.50 17.69 -33.70
C GLY A 148 -2.41 16.65 -34.37
N MET A 149 -3.60 17.05 -34.83
CA MET A 149 -4.50 16.16 -35.57
C MET A 149 -3.87 15.71 -36.89
N GLY A 150 -3.15 16.59 -37.59
CA GLY A 150 -2.43 16.25 -38.82
C GLY A 150 -1.32 15.23 -38.57
N GLU A 151 -0.43 15.52 -37.61
CA GLU A 151 0.70 14.67 -37.24
C GLU A 151 0.25 13.27 -36.78
N LEU A 152 -0.79 13.22 -35.93
CA LEU A 152 -1.32 11.95 -35.45
C LEU A 152 -2.04 11.17 -36.55
N THR A 153 -2.75 11.84 -37.47
CA THR A 153 -3.41 11.17 -38.60
C THR A 153 -2.38 10.55 -39.54
N GLU A 154 -1.27 11.23 -39.82
CA GLU A 154 -0.16 10.70 -40.60
C GLU A 154 0.46 9.47 -39.89
N HIS A 155 0.72 9.56 -38.58
CA HIS A 155 1.19 8.42 -37.80
C HIS A 155 0.23 7.22 -37.82
N LEU A 156 -1.08 7.46 -37.65
CA LEU A 156 -2.10 6.40 -37.66
C LEU A 156 -2.22 5.71 -39.02
N ALA A 157 -1.86 6.39 -40.11
CA ALA A 157 -1.81 5.78 -41.44
C ALA A 157 -0.65 4.77 -41.59
N GLU A 158 0.44 4.97 -40.86
CA GLU A 158 1.66 4.15 -40.96
C GLU A 158 1.79 3.12 -39.83
N CYS A 159 1.17 3.36 -38.67
CA CYS A 159 1.30 2.54 -37.46
C CYS A 159 0.03 1.73 -37.17
N ALA A 160 -0.02 0.49 -37.67
CA ALA A 160 -1.15 -0.43 -37.48
C ALA A 160 -1.58 -0.66 -36.00
N PRO A 161 -0.66 -0.75 -35.02
CA PRO A 161 -1.05 -0.89 -33.61
C PRO A 161 -1.78 0.34 -33.07
N CYS A 162 -1.34 1.54 -33.45
CA CYS A 162 -1.99 2.78 -33.02
C CYS A 162 -3.36 2.95 -33.69
N SER A 163 -3.49 2.61 -34.98
CA SER A 163 -4.80 2.66 -35.66
C SER A 163 -5.81 1.69 -35.04
N GLN A 164 -5.38 0.48 -34.67
CA GLN A 164 -6.26 -0.48 -33.99
C GLN A 164 -6.71 0.02 -32.61
N ARG A 165 -5.82 0.62 -31.82
CA ARG A 165 -6.18 1.22 -30.51
C ARG A 165 -7.16 2.38 -30.67
N THR A 166 -6.99 3.21 -31.69
CA THR A 166 -7.91 4.31 -31.99
C THR A 166 -9.32 3.79 -32.30
N VAL A 167 -9.45 2.72 -33.08
CA VAL A 167 -10.75 2.06 -33.34
C VAL A 167 -11.40 1.55 -32.05
N GLN A 168 -10.62 0.96 -31.14
CA GLN A 168 -11.13 0.51 -29.84
C GLN A 168 -11.62 1.67 -28.97
N LEU A 169 -10.85 2.76 -28.90
CA LEU A 169 -11.24 3.96 -28.16
C LEU A 169 -12.51 4.60 -28.74
N GLN A 170 -12.61 4.72 -30.06
CA GLN A 170 -13.82 5.21 -30.72
C GLN A 170 -15.05 4.34 -30.42
N ALA A 171 -14.89 3.01 -30.41
CA ALA A 171 -15.96 2.09 -30.06
C ALA A 171 -16.41 2.24 -28.59
N LEU A 172 -15.46 2.39 -27.66
CA LEU A 172 -15.73 2.65 -26.24
C LEU A 172 -16.42 3.99 -26.03
N THR A 173 -15.92 5.08 -26.61
CA THR A 173 -16.54 6.40 -26.54
C THR A 173 -17.94 6.38 -27.15
N GLY A 174 -18.14 5.66 -28.26
CA GLY A 174 -19.45 5.42 -28.85
C GLY A 174 -20.40 4.68 -27.91
N ALA A 175 -19.94 3.61 -27.25
CA ALA A 175 -20.73 2.87 -26.28
C ALA A 175 -21.12 3.71 -25.06
N VAL A 176 -20.20 4.52 -24.54
CA VAL A 176 -20.47 5.45 -23.42
C VAL A 176 -21.49 6.52 -23.84
N ARG A 177 -21.36 7.11 -25.04
CA ARG A 177 -22.34 8.09 -25.55
C ARG A 177 -23.70 7.48 -25.86
N ALA A 178 -23.76 6.18 -26.15
CA ALA A 178 -24.99 5.45 -26.38
C ALA A 178 -25.70 5.02 -25.08
N LEU A 179 -25.06 5.17 -23.91
CA LEU A 179 -25.74 4.96 -22.65
C LEU A 179 -26.93 5.93 -22.55
N PRO A 180 -28.12 5.45 -22.14
CA PRO A 180 -29.27 6.32 -21.95
C PRO A 180 -28.87 7.41 -20.97
N THR A 181 -28.96 8.65 -21.42
CA THR A 181 -28.67 9.81 -20.56
C THR A 181 -29.63 9.68 -19.38
N PRO A 182 -29.13 9.57 -18.12
CA PRO A 182 -30.01 9.53 -16.98
C PRO A 182 -30.86 10.79 -17.05
N THR A 183 -32.16 10.61 -17.27
CA THR A 183 -33.11 11.71 -17.26
C THR A 183 -33.08 12.18 -15.82
N ALA A 184 -32.34 13.25 -15.54
CA ALA A 184 -32.37 13.88 -14.22
C ALA A 184 -33.85 14.11 -13.92
N PRO A 185 -34.40 13.53 -12.84
CA PRO A 185 -35.78 13.82 -12.49
C PRO A 185 -35.82 15.33 -12.27
N THR A 186 -36.48 16.01 -13.20
CA THR A 186 -36.84 17.40 -13.00
C THR A 186 -37.74 17.36 -11.79
N LEU A 187 -37.26 17.88 -10.66
CA LEU A 187 -38.06 18.07 -9.45
C LEU A 187 -39.07 19.18 -9.73
N THR A 188 -40.03 18.91 -10.60
CA THR A 188 -41.36 19.51 -10.52
C THR A 188 -42.12 18.69 -9.49
N VAL A 189 -41.98 19.15 -8.24
CA VAL A 189 -42.86 18.84 -7.13
C VAL A 189 -44.32 18.94 -7.60
N THR A 190 -45.16 18.07 -7.04
CA THR A 190 -46.65 18.07 -7.05
C THR A 190 -47.37 17.20 -8.06
N VAL A 191 -47.00 15.93 -8.30
CA VAL A 191 -47.95 14.98 -8.91
C VAL A 191 -47.76 13.56 -8.33
N LEU A 192 -48.78 13.09 -7.59
CA LEU A 192 -49.10 11.69 -7.24
C LEU A 192 -48.81 11.11 -5.84
N GLY A 193 -48.64 11.89 -4.77
CA GLY A 193 -48.87 11.39 -3.38
C GLY A 193 -48.16 10.07 -2.99
N LEU A 194 -47.08 9.72 -3.69
CA LEU A 194 -46.22 8.60 -3.38
C LEU A 194 -45.06 9.20 -2.61
N ASP A 195 -45.11 9.01 -1.29
CA ASP A 195 -44.05 9.40 -0.37
C ASP A 195 -42.80 8.57 -0.65
N LEU A 196 -42.06 8.94 -1.69
CA LEU A 196 -40.74 8.41 -1.93
C LEU A 196 -39.82 8.93 -0.83
N CYS A 197 -39.19 8.00 -0.12
CA CYS A 197 -38.19 8.35 0.88
C CYS A 197 -37.02 9.10 0.20
N PRO A 198 -36.53 10.19 0.80
CA PRO A 198 -35.37 10.91 0.31
C PRO A 198 -34.15 10.00 0.19
N SER A 199 -33.23 10.36 -0.71
CA SER A 199 -31.99 9.61 -0.85
C SER A 199 -31.12 9.74 0.41
N ARG A 200 -30.20 8.79 0.62
CA ARG A 200 -29.21 8.90 1.71
C ARG A 200 -28.37 10.18 1.62
N THR A 201 -28.09 10.66 0.41
CA THR A 201 -27.35 11.89 0.17
C THR A 201 -28.14 13.09 0.71
N ASP A 202 -29.45 13.15 0.47
CA ASP A 202 -30.30 14.23 0.99
C ASP A 202 -30.40 14.18 2.53
N LEU A 203 -30.42 12.97 3.10
CA LEU A 203 -30.41 12.78 4.55
C LEU A 203 -29.06 13.17 5.19
N SER A 204 -27.93 12.95 4.50
CA SER A 204 -26.61 13.46 4.93
C SER A 204 -26.57 14.98 4.86
N ALA A 205 -26.96 15.55 3.71
CA ALA A 205 -27.04 16.99 3.52
C ALA A 205 -27.93 17.67 4.57
N LYS A 206 -28.98 16.99 5.07
CA LYS A 206 -29.79 17.47 6.20
C LYS A 206 -29.00 17.56 7.50
N VAL A 207 -28.18 16.56 7.79
CA VAL A 207 -27.35 16.50 9.01
C VAL A 207 -26.25 17.54 8.95
N ASP A 208 -25.69 17.76 7.76
CA ASP A 208 -24.59 18.70 7.52
C ASP A 208 -25.09 20.15 7.34
N GLY A 209 -26.40 20.37 7.24
CA GLY A 209 -27.01 21.70 7.09
C GLY A 209 -26.99 22.26 5.67
N GLU A 210 -26.74 21.43 4.66
CA GLU A 210 -26.51 21.82 3.26
C GLU A 210 -27.78 21.92 2.41
N LEU A 211 -28.95 21.52 2.93
CA LEU A 211 -30.20 21.47 2.16
C LEU A 211 -30.82 22.83 1.83
N GLY A 212 -30.34 23.93 2.43
CA GLY A 212 -30.87 25.28 2.18
C GLY A 212 -32.40 25.34 2.32
N ALA A 213 -33.10 25.77 1.27
CA ALA A 213 -34.57 25.88 1.26
C ALA A 213 -35.30 24.52 1.36
N ALA A 214 -34.67 23.40 1.01
CA ALA A 214 -35.27 22.07 1.11
C ALA A 214 -35.34 21.53 2.55
N THR A 215 -34.71 22.23 3.51
CA THR A 215 -34.65 21.85 4.93
C THR A 215 -36.04 21.63 5.55
N ALA A 216 -37.01 22.50 5.25
CA ALA A 216 -38.36 22.42 5.81
C ALA A 216 -39.19 21.25 5.24
N ALA A 217 -39.02 20.95 3.95
CA ALA A 217 -39.64 19.78 3.32
C ALA A 217 -39.07 18.48 3.92
N MET A 218 -37.76 18.44 4.14
CA MET A 218 -37.09 17.32 4.79
C MET A 218 -37.57 17.14 6.24
N ASP A 219 -37.75 18.22 7.01
CA ASP A 219 -38.30 18.14 8.38
C ASP A 219 -39.71 17.59 8.41
N THR A 220 -40.54 18.02 7.46
CA THR A 220 -41.91 17.51 7.30
C THR A 220 -41.90 16.01 6.99
N HIS A 221 -41.00 15.56 6.10
CA HIS A 221 -40.83 14.14 5.80
C HIS A 221 -40.33 13.35 7.02
N LEU A 222 -39.32 13.85 7.75
CA LEU A 222 -38.78 13.18 8.96
C LEU A 222 -39.80 13.10 10.10
N ALA A 223 -40.75 14.05 10.17
CA ALA A 223 -41.88 14.00 11.09
C ALA A 223 -42.87 12.87 10.74
N ALA A 224 -43.03 12.53 9.46
CA ALA A 224 -43.92 11.47 8.98
C ALA A 224 -43.24 10.09 8.86
N CYS A 225 -41.94 10.03 8.53
CA CYS A 225 -41.22 8.79 8.23
C CYS A 225 -40.25 8.38 9.35
N GLY A 226 -40.60 7.32 10.09
CA GLY A 226 -39.78 6.79 11.19
C GLY A 226 -38.43 6.20 10.74
N GLU A 227 -38.36 5.60 9.55
CA GLU A 227 -37.13 5.00 9.02
C GLU A 227 -36.08 6.07 8.68
N CYS A 228 -36.47 7.12 7.96
CA CYS A 228 -35.58 8.25 7.65
C CYS A 228 -35.12 8.97 8.92
N ARG A 229 -35.99 9.10 9.93
CA ARG A 229 -35.62 9.64 11.25
C ARG A 229 -34.54 8.80 11.93
N GLN A 230 -34.62 7.47 11.83
CA GLN A 230 -33.60 6.58 12.38
C GLN A 230 -32.25 6.74 11.66
N VAL A 231 -32.26 6.89 10.33
CA VAL A 231 -31.03 7.12 9.54
C VAL A 231 -30.37 8.46 9.91
N VAL A 232 -31.16 9.54 10.05
CA VAL A 232 -30.64 10.85 10.49
C VAL A 232 -30.05 10.76 11.91
N ALA A 233 -30.72 10.05 12.82
CA ALA A 233 -30.19 9.82 14.17
C ALA A 233 -28.86 9.04 14.17
N GLN A 234 -28.69 8.08 13.26
CA GLN A 234 -27.42 7.36 13.09
C GLN A 234 -26.29 8.28 12.61
N PHE A 235 -26.55 9.12 11.59
CA PHE A 235 -25.58 10.10 11.12
C PHE A 235 -25.20 11.09 12.23
N GLN A 236 -26.17 11.60 12.99
CA GLN A 236 -25.90 12.50 14.12
C GLN A 236 -25.09 11.80 15.23
N PHE A 237 -25.34 10.53 15.52
CA PHE A 237 -24.57 9.76 16.50
C PHE A 237 -23.11 9.61 16.05
N LEU A 238 -22.89 9.24 14.78
CA LEU A 238 -21.55 9.14 14.20
C LEU A 238 -20.84 10.50 14.21
N GLY A 239 -21.52 11.58 13.82
CA GLY A 239 -20.98 12.93 13.84
C GLY A 239 -20.53 13.37 15.24
N ARG A 240 -21.34 13.09 16.28
CA ARG A 240 -20.94 13.36 17.67
C ARG A 240 -19.77 12.48 18.13
N GLY A 241 -19.74 11.22 17.73
CA GLY A 241 -18.63 10.32 18.05
C GLY A 241 -17.29 10.81 17.51
N VAL A 242 -17.29 11.38 16.29
CA VAL A 242 -16.10 12.00 15.67
C VAL A 242 -15.73 13.31 16.37
N GLN A 243 -16.70 14.14 16.77
CA GLN A 243 -16.41 15.41 17.45
C GLN A 243 -15.90 15.25 18.90
N ILE A 244 -16.27 14.17 19.60
CA ILE A 244 -15.81 13.90 20.98
C ILE A 244 -14.36 13.39 20.99
N LEU A 245 -13.79 13.01 19.84
CA LEU A 245 -12.40 12.62 19.67
C LEU A 245 -11.63 13.68 18.88
N PRO A 246 -11.16 14.79 19.50
CA PRO A 246 -10.19 15.64 18.84
C PRO A 246 -8.91 14.83 18.59
N ILE A 247 -8.68 14.48 17.32
CA ILE A 247 -7.41 13.97 16.78
C ILE A 247 -6.52 15.19 16.51
N PRO A 248 -6.10 15.94 17.56
CA PRO A 248 -4.67 16.18 17.73
C PRO A 248 -4.30 16.37 19.22
N ALA A 249 -3.97 15.28 19.93
CA ALA A 249 -3.27 15.38 21.22
C ALA A 249 -2.57 14.08 21.67
N VAL A 250 -2.45 13.07 20.80
CA VAL A 250 -1.82 11.79 21.18
C VAL A 250 -0.30 11.94 21.33
N THR A 251 0.31 12.91 20.65
CA THR A 251 1.76 13.18 20.76
C THR A 251 2.12 14.23 21.81
N SER A 252 1.24 15.21 22.12
CA SER A 252 1.57 16.28 23.07
C SER A 252 1.34 15.94 24.54
N HIS A 253 0.41 15.04 24.86
CA HIS A 253 0.15 14.65 26.26
C HIS A 253 1.09 13.57 26.80
N ILE A 254 1.68 12.73 25.93
CA ILE A 254 2.72 11.76 26.34
C ILE A 254 4.01 12.49 26.77
N VAL A 255 4.26 13.69 26.24
CA VAL A 255 5.43 14.54 26.59
C VAL A 255 5.23 15.31 27.90
N ALA A 256 4.00 15.43 28.41
CA ALA A 256 3.70 16.19 29.64
C ALA A 256 3.67 15.34 30.92
N CYS A 257 3.81 14.02 30.82
CA CYS A 257 4.05 13.17 32.00
C CYS A 257 5.55 13.19 32.31
N PRO A 258 5.97 13.43 33.56
CA PRO A 258 7.40 13.42 33.90
C PRO A 258 7.98 12.05 33.52
N GLU A 259 9.02 12.06 32.67
CA GLU A 259 9.74 10.86 32.26
C GLU A 259 10.20 10.09 33.50
N PRO A 260 9.87 8.79 33.64
CA PRO A 260 10.62 7.95 34.56
C PRO A 260 12.03 7.81 34.01
N ALA A 261 13.02 8.20 34.80
CA ALA A 261 14.43 8.04 34.47
C ALA A 261 14.74 6.59 34.06
N GLU A 262 15.36 6.44 32.89
CA GLU A 262 15.98 5.21 32.34
C GLU A 262 15.19 3.90 32.54
N LEU A 263 14.25 3.64 31.62
CA LEU A 263 13.70 2.29 31.42
C LEU A 263 14.33 1.65 30.19
N VAL A 264 15.28 0.75 30.45
CA VAL A 264 15.89 -0.15 29.44
C VAL A 264 14.80 -1.06 28.87
N VAL A 265 14.62 -1.01 27.56
CA VAL A 265 13.56 -1.71 26.83
C VAL A 265 13.96 -3.16 26.55
N GLU A 266 13.64 -4.08 27.45
CA GLU A 266 13.53 -5.52 27.15
C GLU A 266 12.29 -6.14 27.83
N HIS A 267 11.31 -6.57 27.02
CA HIS A 267 10.23 -7.52 27.31
C HIS A 267 9.15 -7.27 28.41
N THR A 268 9.07 -6.12 29.09
CA THR A 268 8.09 -5.89 30.18
C THR A 268 6.94 -4.92 29.89
N LEU A 269 6.75 -4.48 28.63
CA LEU A 269 5.76 -3.46 28.24
C LEU A 269 4.34 -3.64 28.82
N PRO A 270 3.74 -4.85 28.88
CA PRO A 270 2.37 -5.02 29.37
C PRO A 270 2.22 -4.73 30.87
N VAL A 271 3.25 -5.03 31.68
CA VAL A 271 3.22 -4.86 33.14
C VAL A 271 3.44 -3.40 33.49
N ALA A 272 4.42 -2.75 32.87
CA ALA A 272 4.68 -1.33 33.08
C ALA A 272 3.50 -0.44 32.65
N LEU A 273 2.80 -0.81 31.57
CA LEU A 273 1.58 -0.11 31.14
C LEU A 273 0.44 -0.30 32.15
N ALA A 274 0.24 -1.52 32.67
CA ALA A 274 -0.80 -1.79 33.65
C ALA A 274 -0.54 -1.04 34.97
N GLU A 275 0.71 -1.01 35.44
CA GLU A 275 1.12 -0.24 36.63
C GLU A 275 0.95 1.27 36.42
N HIS A 276 1.31 1.80 35.25
CA HIS A 276 1.10 3.21 34.92
C HIS A 276 -0.38 3.58 34.87
N VAL A 277 -1.20 2.78 34.18
CA VAL A 277 -2.65 3.00 34.10
C VAL A 277 -3.28 2.93 35.49
N ALA A 278 -2.80 2.06 36.38
CA ALA A 278 -3.29 2.02 37.76
C ALA A 278 -2.88 3.25 38.60
N GLY A 279 -1.72 3.85 38.33
CA GLY A 279 -1.18 4.99 39.08
C GLY A 279 -1.53 6.38 38.54
N CYS A 280 -2.05 6.49 37.32
CA CYS A 280 -2.29 7.76 36.62
C CYS A 280 -3.80 8.03 36.48
N GLU A 281 -4.36 8.90 37.33
CA GLU A 281 -5.80 9.23 37.35
C GLU A 281 -6.39 9.59 35.97
N PRO A 282 -5.75 10.41 35.11
CA PRO A 282 -6.24 10.67 33.75
C PRO A 282 -6.34 9.42 32.87
N CYS A 283 -5.36 8.51 32.98
CA CYS A 283 -5.34 7.27 32.21
C CYS A 283 -6.38 6.28 32.73
N THR A 284 -6.57 6.19 34.05
CA THR A 284 -7.65 5.41 34.68
C THR A 284 -9.02 5.88 34.23
N ALA A 285 -9.26 7.20 34.26
CA ALA A 285 -10.53 7.79 33.83
C ALA A 285 -10.83 7.50 32.35
N ARG A 286 -9.80 7.55 31.49
CA ARG A 286 -9.91 7.27 30.06
C ARG A 286 -10.18 5.79 29.77
N MET A 287 -9.49 4.87 30.46
CA MET A 287 -9.75 3.43 30.36
C MET A 287 -11.15 3.06 30.88
N THR A 288 -11.58 3.68 31.98
CA THR A 288 -12.94 3.50 32.52
C THR A 288 -14.00 4.00 31.53
N SER A 289 -13.74 5.09 30.82
CA SER A 289 -14.64 5.60 29.77
C SER A 289 -14.76 4.63 28.59
N TRP A 290 -13.66 3.99 28.17
CA TRP A 290 -13.66 2.94 27.15
C TRP A 290 -14.40 1.67 27.60
N ASP A 291 -14.22 1.26 28.85
CA ASP A 291 -14.94 0.13 29.44
C ASP A 291 -16.45 0.40 29.52
N LEU A 292 -16.85 1.62 29.91
CA LEU A 292 -18.25 2.04 29.95
C LEU A 292 -18.87 2.06 28.55
N LEU A 293 -18.14 2.54 27.53
CA LEU A 293 -18.60 2.51 26.14
C LEU A 293 -18.78 1.07 25.65
N THR A 294 -17.83 0.19 25.96
CA THR A 294 -17.88 -1.24 25.58
C THR A 294 -19.06 -1.94 26.26
N ARG A 295 -19.29 -1.68 27.55
CA ARG A 295 -20.47 -2.20 28.27
C ARG A 295 -21.78 -1.63 27.75
N ALA A 296 -21.83 -0.34 27.40
CA ALA A 296 -23.02 0.27 26.81
C ALA A 296 -23.37 -0.38 25.46
N ILE A 297 -22.37 -0.71 24.63
CA ILE A 297 -22.55 -1.44 23.38
C ILE A 297 -23.09 -2.86 23.65
N GLN A 298 -22.58 -3.54 24.67
CA GLN A 298 -23.00 -4.91 25.04
C GLN A 298 -24.40 -4.96 25.68
N LEU A 299 -24.84 -3.89 26.35
CA LEU A 299 -26.14 -3.81 27.02
C LEU A 299 -27.29 -3.32 26.11
N LEU A 300 -27.02 -2.97 24.86
CA LEU A 300 -28.06 -2.67 23.89
C LEU A 300 -28.97 -3.90 23.74
N PRO A 301 -30.29 -3.79 23.99
CA PRO A 301 -31.19 -4.93 23.96
C PRO A 301 -31.18 -5.55 22.57
N ALA A 302 -31.07 -6.89 22.52
CA ALA A 302 -31.32 -7.69 21.34
C ALA A 302 -32.81 -7.60 20.97
N ALA A 303 -33.26 -6.44 20.50
CA ALA A 303 -34.48 -6.36 19.71
C ALA A 303 -34.32 -7.31 18.51
N PRO A 304 -35.41 -7.85 17.94
CA PRO A 304 -35.36 -8.59 16.68
C PRO A 304 -35.00 -7.62 15.55
N VAL A 305 -33.72 -7.27 15.51
CA VAL A 305 -33.06 -6.62 14.40
C VAL A 305 -33.13 -7.65 13.28
N ARG A 306 -33.95 -7.37 12.26
CA ARG A 306 -33.86 -8.05 10.97
C ARG A 306 -32.40 -8.05 10.51
N VAL A 307 -31.71 -9.17 10.71
CA VAL A 307 -30.48 -9.74 10.11
C VAL A 307 -29.36 -8.78 9.65
N GLY A 308 -29.38 -7.51 10.07
CA GLY A 308 -28.66 -6.47 9.33
C GLY A 308 -27.78 -5.61 10.20
N PHE A 309 -28.13 -5.29 11.45
CA PHE A 309 -27.32 -4.33 12.22
C PHE A 309 -26.07 -4.95 12.85
N ALA A 310 -26.19 -6.13 13.47
CA ALA A 310 -25.02 -6.89 13.95
C ALA A 310 -24.12 -7.35 12.79
N ALA A 311 -24.70 -7.77 11.67
CA ALA A 311 -23.98 -8.07 10.44
C ALA A 311 -23.30 -6.82 9.83
N ARG A 312 -23.89 -5.62 9.99
CA ARG A 312 -23.32 -4.35 9.49
C ARG A 312 -22.25 -3.78 10.41
N ILE A 313 -22.35 -3.89 11.74
CA ILE A 313 -21.25 -3.55 12.64
C ILE A 313 -20.08 -4.52 12.48
N ALA A 314 -20.37 -5.82 12.29
CA ALA A 314 -19.35 -6.77 11.87
C ALA A 314 -18.71 -6.33 10.55
N ALA A 315 -19.49 -5.88 9.56
CA ALA A 315 -19.00 -5.36 8.28
C ALA A 315 -18.13 -4.09 8.40
N THR A 316 -18.38 -3.19 9.36
CA THR A 316 -17.53 -2.00 9.59
C THR A 316 -16.21 -2.29 10.31
N VAL A 317 -16.06 -3.49 10.89
CA VAL A 317 -14.83 -3.93 11.57
C VAL A 317 -14.21 -5.14 10.84
N VAL A 318 -14.69 -5.51 9.65
CA VAL A 318 -13.96 -6.49 8.83
C VAL A 318 -12.65 -5.83 8.44
N PRO A 319 -11.49 -6.35 8.87
CA PRO A 319 -10.22 -5.84 8.41
C PRO A 319 -10.22 -5.89 6.89
N ALA A 320 -9.76 -4.80 6.26
CA ALA A 320 -9.65 -4.71 4.80
C ALA A 320 -9.09 -6.01 4.24
N CYS A 321 -9.62 -6.46 3.10
CA CYS A 321 -9.17 -7.69 2.46
C CYS A 321 -7.64 -7.67 2.34
N PRO A 322 -6.96 -8.77 2.73
CA PRO A 322 -5.51 -8.83 2.64
C PRO A 322 -5.07 -8.59 1.19
N ASP A 323 -3.87 -8.04 1.03
CA ASP A 323 -3.31 -7.85 -0.30
C ASP A 323 -3.19 -9.21 -1.01
N ARG A 324 -3.27 -9.19 -2.34
CA ARG A 324 -3.18 -10.37 -3.19
C ARG A 324 -1.87 -11.12 -2.98
N LEU A 325 -0.78 -10.42 -2.69
CA LEU A 325 0.52 -11.02 -2.34
C LEU A 325 0.44 -11.90 -1.10
N ASP A 326 -0.28 -11.46 -0.05
CA ASP A 326 -0.48 -12.24 1.18
C ASP A 326 -1.30 -13.50 0.91
N LEU A 327 -2.31 -13.44 0.03
CA LEU A 327 -3.10 -14.60 -0.38
C LEU A 327 -2.24 -15.65 -1.10
N HIS A 328 -1.33 -15.23 -1.98
CA HIS A 328 -0.37 -16.12 -2.65
C HIS A 328 0.59 -16.76 -1.63
N ALA A 329 1.23 -15.95 -0.79
CA ALA A 329 2.15 -16.43 0.24
C ALA A 329 1.46 -17.37 1.26
N TYR A 330 0.18 -17.12 1.56
CA TYR A 330 -0.62 -18.01 2.40
C TYR A 330 -0.81 -19.38 1.74
N HIS A 331 -1.21 -19.40 0.46
CA HIS A 331 -1.44 -20.62 -0.30
C HIS A 331 -0.16 -21.44 -0.50
N ASP A 332 0.98 -20.79 -0.77
CA ASP A 332 2.27 -21.45 -1.00
C ASP A 332 2.96 -21.87 0.32
N GLY A 333 2.37 -21.50 1.46
CA GLY A 333 2.90 -21.84 2.78
C GLY A 333 4.10 -21.00 3.20
N GLU A 334 4.37 -19.88 2.50
CA GLU A 334 5.51 -18.98 2.73
C GLU A 334 5.28 -17.99 3.87
N LEU A 335 4.02 -17.75 4.28
CA LEU A 335 3.74 -16.91 5.43
C LEU A 335 4.24 -17.50 6.74
N SER A 336 4.73 -16.60 7.62
CA SER A 336 5.08 -16.94 9.00
C SER A 336 3.87 -17.49 9.77
N VAL A 337 4.12 -18.24 10.85
CA VAL A 337 3.03 -18.79 11.70
C VAL A 337 2.14 -17.66 12.24
N THR A 338 2.73 -16.53 12.60
CA THR A 338 2.02 -15.35 13.11
C THR A 338 1.13 -14.72 12.04
N ASP A 339 1.63 -14.51 10.83
CA ASP A 339 0.85 -13.91 9.73
C ASP A 339 -0.27 -14.84 9.28
N ARG A 340 0.00 -16.15 9.24
CA ARG A 340 -1.02 -17.16 8.94
C ARG A 340 -2.15 -17.13 9.97
N ALA A 341 -1.81 -17.06 11.26
CA ALA A 341 -2.79 -16.95 12.34
C ALA A 341 -3.59 -15.63 12.29
N ARG A 342 -2.99 -14.55 11.78
CA ARG A 342 -3.68 -13.26 11.56
C ARG A 342 -4.72 -13.33 10.44
N LEU A 343 -4.43 -14.05 9.36
CA LEU A 343 -5.32 -14.15 8.19
C LEU A 343 -6.42 -15.20 8.34
N GLN A 344 -6.21 -16.24 9.15
CA GLN A 344 -7.17 -17.32 9.35
C GLN A 344 -8.60 -16.83 9.69
N PRO A 345 -8.79 -15.91 10.66
CA PRO A 345 -10.13 -15.43 11.01
C PRO A 345 -10.78 -14.62 9.88
N HIS A 346 -10.00 -13.91 9.06
CA HIS A 346 -10.52 -13.18 7.91
C HIS A 346 -11.09 -14.16 6.87
N PHE A 347 -10.41 -15.28 6.62
CA PHE A 347 -10.92 -16.30 5.70
C PHE A 347 -12.17 -16.98 6.20
N GLU A 348 -12.46 -17.02 7.50
CA GLU A 348 -13.72 -17.59 8.00
C GLU A 348 -14.94 -16.72 7.67
N VAL A 349 -14.75 -15.42 7.48
CA VAL A 349 -15.83 -14.45 7.28
C VAL A 349 -15.90 -13.88 5.86
N CYS A 350 -14.79 -13.80 5.13
CA CYS A 350 -14.72 -13.17 3.82
C CYS A 350 -14.89 -14.18 2.67
N ALA A 351 -16.11 -14.24 2.12
CA ALA A 351 -16.46 -15.16 1.02
C ALA A 351 -15.62 -14.93 -0.25
N GLU A 352 -15.23 -13.68 -0.54
CA GLU A 352 -14.38 -13.36 -1.71
C GLU A 352 -12.98 -13.97 -1.57
N CYS A 353 -12.33 -13.79 -0.41
CA CYS A 353 -11.01 -14.36 -0.16
C CYS A 353 -11.05 -15.90 -0.13
N GLN A 354 -12.13 -16.50 0.41
CA GLN A 354 -12.33 -17.95 0.33
C GLN A 354 -12.42 -18.44 -1.12
N ALA A 355 -13.14 -17.72 -1.99
CA ALA A 355 -13.27 -18.08 -3.40
C ALA A 355 -11.92 -18.02 -4.14
N VAL A 356 -11.09 -17.03 -3.83
CA VAL A 356 -9.72 -16.92 -4.37
C VAL A 356 -8.85 -18.10 -3.91
N LEU A 357 -8.83 -18.42 -2.61
CA LEU A 357 -8.06 -19.56 -2.08
C LEU A 357 -8.53 -20.91 -2.64
N THR A 358 -9.84 -21.07 -2.83
CA THR A 358 -10.42 -22.26 -3.47
C THR A 358 -9.94 -22.38 -4.92
N SER A 359 -9.85 -21.27 -5.63
CA SER A 359 -9.34 -21.23 -7.01
C SER A 359 -7.87 -21.62 -7.08
N PHE A 360 -7.03 -21.11 -6.18
CA PHE A 360 -5.63 -21.53 -6.09
C PHE A 360 -5.48 -23.01 -5.74
N THR A 361 -6.26 -23.50 -4.78
CA THR A 361 -6.22 -24.92 -4.39
C THR A 361 -6.63 -25.84 -5.55
N ARG A 362 -7.66 -25.45 -6.31
CA ARG A 362 -8.09 -26.19 -7.51
C ARG A 362 -7.03 -26.19 -8.60
N LEU A 363 -6.40 -25.04 -8.84
CA LEU A 363 -5.30 -24.92 -9.81
C LEU A 363 -4.11 -25.79 -9.41
N SER A 364 -3.68 -25.73 -8.15
CA SER A 364 -2.60 -26.56 -7.60
C SER A 364 -2.90 -28.06 -7.71
N ALA A 365 -4.14 -28.45 -7.43
CA ALA A 365 -4.58 -29.82 -7.62
C ALA A 365 -4.53 -30.25 -9.10
N ALA A 366 -4.99 -29.39 -10.02
CA ALA A 366 -4.94 -29.66 -11.46
C ALA A 366 -3.49 -29.82 -11.96
N VAL A 367 -2.59 -28.92 -11.56
CA VAL A 367 -1.17 -28.99 -11.89
C VAL A 367 -0.52 -30.25 -11.30
N THR A 368 -0.88 -30.62 -10.07
CA THR A 368 -0.34 -31.82 -9.41
C THR A 368 -0.88 -33.11 -10.03
N ALA A 369 -2.09 -33.08 -10.60
CA ALA A 369 -2.72 -34.20 -11.29
C ALA A 369 -2.16 -34.45 -12.70
N LEU A 370 -1.37 -33.53 -13.25
CA LEU A 370 -0.71 -33.73 -14.54
C LEU A 370 0.14 -35.01 -14.51
N PRO A 371 0.12 -35.83 -15.57
CA PRO A 371 0.95 -37.02 -15.65
C PRO A 371 2.42 -36.65 -15.45
N ARG A 372 3.05 -37.19 -14.40
CA ARG A 372 4.48 -37.02 -14.20
C ARG A 372 5.19 -37.74 -15.34
N GLN A 373 5.86 -36.99 -16.20
CA GLN A 373 6.74 -37.59 -17.20
C GLN A 373 7.87 -38.30 -16.47
N ALA A 374 8.02 -39.60 -16.75
CA ALA A 374 9.15 -40.36 -16.25
C ALA A 374 10.44 -39.74 -16.80
N ALA A 375 11.39 -39.46 -15.91
CA ALA A 375 12.70 -38.99 -16.33
C ALA A 375 13.35 -40.06 -17.24
N PRO A 376 14.05 -39.67 -18.32
CA PRO A 376 14.75 -40.61 -19.18
C PRO A 376 15.69 -41.53 -18.39
N ILE A 377 15.82 -42.78 -18.81
CA ILE A 377 16.79 -43.72 -18.24
C ILE A 377 18.18 -43.07 -18.30
N GLY A 378 18.87 -42.99 -17.16
CA GLY A 378 20.18 -42.34 -17.07
C GLY A 378 20.17 -40.89 -16.57
N PHE A 379 19.01 -40.22 -16.51
CA PHE A 379 18.92 -38.81 -16.09
C PHE A 379 19.50 -38.59 -14.69
N ALA A 380 19.13 -39.43 -13.71
CA ALA A 380 19.64 -39.33 -12.35
C ALA A 380 21.17 -39.50 -12.28
N PHE A 381 21.75 -40.38 -13.10
CA PHE A 381 23.21 -40.56 -13.18
C PHE A 381 23.89 -39.34 -13.80
N GLY A 382 23.31 -38.76 -14.85
CA GLY A 382 23.81 -37.54 -15.49
C GLY A 382 23.79 -36.34 -14.54
N VAL A 383 22.70 -36.19 -13.76
CA VAL A 383 22.60 -35.16 -12.72
C VAL A 383 23.63 -35.42 -11.61
N ALA A 384 23.71 -36.64 -11.08
CA ALA A 384 24.65 -36.98 -10.02
C ALA A 384 26.13 -36.81 -10.42
N ALA A 385 26.45 -36.97 -11.71
CA ALA A 385 27.80 -36.73 -12.23
C ALA A 385 28.14 -35.24 -12.34
N ARG A 386 27.13 -34.37 -12.52
CA ARG A 386 27.31 -32.92 -12.70
C ARG A 386 27.16 -32.13 -11.41
N VAL A 387 26.34 -32.60 -10.47
CA VAL A 387 26.24 -31.98 -9.15
C VAL A 387 27.63 -32.09 -8.52
N PRO A 388 28.34 -30.97 -8.29
CA PRO A 388 29.65 -31.03 -7.67
C PRO A 388 29.46 -31.77 -6.36
N LYS A 389 30.26 -32.82 -6.15
CA LYS A 389 30.33 -33.49 -4.85
C LYS A 389 30.87 -32.44 -3.88
N VAL A 390 29.97 -31.68 -3.28
CA VAL A 390 30.24 -30.91 -2.09
C VAL A 390 30.73 -31.97 -1.12
N ARG A 391 32.06 -32.07 -0.99
CA ARG A 391 32.63 -32.85 0.10
C ARG A 391 31.94 -32.26 1.32
N PRO A 392 31.21 -33.06 2.12
CA PRO A 392 30.73 -32.54 3.38
C PRO A 392 31.99 -32.00 4.04
N THR A 393 32.10 -30.67 4.09
CA THR A 393 33.10 -30.06 4.95
C THR A 393 32.80 -30.71 6.27
N PRO A 394 33.76 -31.43 6.90
CA PRO A 394 33.51 -31.95 8.22
C PRO A 394 32.98 -30.75 8.98
N ILE A 395 31.73 -30.85 9.43
CA ILE A 395 31.18 -29.91 10.37
C ILE A 395 32.08 -30.18 11.57
N ILE A 396 33.20 -29.46 11.64
CA ILE A 396 33.94 -29.27 12.85
C ILE A 396 32.89 -28.57 13.68
N VAL A 397 32.16 -29.37 14.46
CA VAL A 397 31.21 -28.89 15.44
C VAL A 397 32.07 -28.05 16.35
N ALA A 398 32.17 -26.75 16.07
CA ALA A 398 32.82 -25.74 16.89
C ALA A 398 32.03 -25.51 18.19
N GLY A 399 31.28 -26.53 18.64
CA GLY A 399 30.47 -26.57 19.84
C GLY A 399 31.27 -26.83 21.12
N THR A 400 32.58 -27.04 21.05
CA THR A 400 33.43 -27.18 22.25
C THR A 400 34.44 -26.07 22.47
N VAL A 401 34.71 -25.19 21.49
CA VAL A 401 35.71 -24.11 21.70
C VAL A 401 35.05 -22.76 22.00
N HIS A 402 33.80 -22.51 21.59
CA HIS A 402 33.15 -21.21 21.86
C HIS A 402 32.44 -21.07 23.21
N ARG A 403 32.26 -22.16 23.99
CA ARG A 403 31.64 -22.07 25.33
C ARG A 403 32.59 -21.54 26.41
N MET A 404 33.90 -21.49 26.14
CA MET A 404 34.88 -21.05 27.13
C MET A 404 35.26 -19.55 26.99
N GLY A 405 34.96 -18.92 25.85
CA GLY A 405 35.36 -17.53 25.56
C GLY A 405 34.36 -16.44 25.97
N TRP A 406 33.08 -16.77 26.19
CA TRP A 406 32.03 -15.73 26.38
C TRP A 406 31.53 -15.54 27.83
N GLN A 407 32.06 -16.29 28.81
CA GLN A 407 31.77 -16.06 30.24
C GLN A 407 32.82 -15.18 30.95
N TRP A 408 33.87 -14.75 30.25
CA TRP A 408 34.91 -13.89 30.82
C TRP A 408 34.54 -12.40 31.00
N PRO A 409 33.59 -11.77 30.27
CA PRO A 409 33.32 -10.34 30.49
C PRO A 409 32.66 -10.06 31.85
N SER A 410 31.82 -10.97 32.36
CA SER A 410 31.20 -10.81 33.68
C SER A 410 32.18 -10.98 34.85
N ALA A 411 33.23 -11.79 34.68
CA ALA A 411 34.26 -11.96 35.71
C ALA A 411 35.16 -10.72 35.84
N MET A 412 35.44 -10.01 34.74
CA MET A 412 36.24 -8.78 34.78
C MET A 412 35.49 -7.62 35.45
N ALA A 413 34.17 -7.50 35.26
CA ALA A 413 33.37 -6.46 35.91
C ALA A 413 33.30 -6.63 37.44
N ALA A 414 33.13 -7.87 37.93
CA ALA A 414 33.14 -8.16 39.36
C ALA A 414 34.53 -7.89 39.98
N GLY A 415 35.61 -8.23 39.27
CA GLY A 415 36.98 -7.94 39.72
C GLY A 415 37.27 -6.44 39.84
N MET A 416 36.80 -5.62 38.90
CA MET A 416 36.98 -4.17 38.95
C MET A 416 36.21 -3.50 40.08
N LEU A 417 35.02 -4.01 40.43
CA LEU A 417 34.22 -3.47 41.53
C LEU A 417 34.85 -3.79 42.90
N VAL A 418 35.38 -5.01 43.08
CA VAL A 418 36.13 -5.38 44.30
C VAL A 418 37.44 -4.60 44.42
N LEU A 419 38.16 -4.37 43.31
CA LEU A 419 39.39 -3.56 43.32
C LEU A 419 39.09 -2.09 43.63
N GLY A 420 38.01 -1.52 43.09
CA GLY A 420 37.55 -0.17 43.42
C GLY A 420 37.17 -0.02 44.89
N ILE A 421 36.48 -1.01 45.47
CA ILE A 421 36.14 -1.04 46.89
C ILE A 421 37.40 -1.17 47.76
N LEU A 422 38.37 -2.00 47.37
CA LEU A 422 39.63 -2.14 48.10
C LEU A 422 40.48 -0.86 48.08
N ILE A 423 40.51 -0.14 46.96
CA ILE A 423 41.18 1.16 46.86
C ILE A 423 40.45 2.21 47.70
N TYR A 424 39.12 2.22 47.69
CA TYR A 424 38.31 3.17 48.47
C TYR A 424 38.40 2.93 49.98
N LEU A 425 38.61 1.68 50.41
CA LEU A 425 38.72 1.32 51.82
C LEU A 425 40.14 1.47 52.40
N GLN A 426 41.14 1.90 51.61
CA GLN A 426 42.46 2.20 52.19
C GLN A 426 42.41 3.49 53.02
N PRO A 427 42.67 3.43 54.35
CA PRO A 427 42.72 4.61 55.20
C PRO A 427 43.89 5.49 54.76
N GLY A 428 43.59 6.77 54.52
CA GLY A 428 44.51 7.71 53.90
C GLY A 428 45.86 7.85 54.58
N THR A 429 46.89 7.98 53.75
CA THR A 429 48.09 8.74 54.07
C THR A 429 48.10 10.00 53.20
N THR A 430 47.22 10.95 53.51
CA THR A 430 47.31 12.32 53.02
C THR A 430 48.35 13.07 53.84
N THR A 431 49.57 13.13 53.34
CA THR A 431 50.54 14.18 53.67
C THR A 431 51.24 14.61 52.39
N GLN A 432 50.70 15.64 51.73
CA GLN A 432 51.58 16.53 50.97
C GLN A 432 51.04 17.96 50.96
N THR A 433 51.59 18.68 51.93
CA THR A 433 52.06 20.06 51.94
C THR A 433 51.75 20.91 50.72
N ALA A 434 51.05 22.02 51.01
CA ALA A 434 50.85 23.16 50.17
C ALA A 434 52.17 23.75 49.62
N SER A 435 52.17 24.10 48.33
CA SER A 435 52.94 25.21 47.80
C SER A 435 51.98 26.16 47.08
N VAL A 436 51.77 27.31 47.71
CA VAL A 436 51.04 28.46 47.17
C VAL A 436 51.97 29.18 46.20
N THR A 437 51.56 29.31 44.94
CA THR A 437 52.09 30.32 44.01
C THR A 437 50.97 31.29 43.65
N PRO A 438 51.21 32.62 43.72
CA PRO A 438 50.16 33.60 43.49
C PRO A 438 50.02 33.97 42.01
N LEU A 439 48.75 34.12 41.61
CA LEU A 439 48.18 35.17 40.74
C LEU A 439 48.76 35.39 39.33
N LYS A 440 47.91 35.12 38.32
CA LYS A 440 47.72 36.05 37.20
C LYS A 440 46.22 36.17 36.90
N HIS A 441 45.68 37.37 37.10
CA HIS A 441 44.32 37.76 36.76
C HIS A 441 44.14 37.78 35.24
N GLU A 442 43.06 37.18 34.75
CA GLU A 442 42.48 37.57 33.46
C GLU A 442 40.95 37.63 33.61
N ARG A 443 40.42 38.82 33.31
CA ARG A 443 39.01 39.20 33.37
C ARG A 443 38.22 38.48 32.28
N VAL A 444 37.02 38.01 32.61
CA VAL A 444 35.91 37.93 31.64
C VAL A 444 34.66 38.47 32.31
N GLU A 445 34.13 39.55 31.73
CA GLU A 445 32.92 40.26 32.14
C GLU A 445 31.67 39.40 31.89
N LEU A 446 30.80 39.35 32.91
CA LEU A 446 29.42 38.89 32.81
C LEU A 446 28.58 39.96 32.10
N VAL A 447 27.99 39.61 30.96
CA VAL A 447 26.90 40.38 30.36
C VAL A 447 25.58 39.82 30.86
N ALA A 448 24.93 40.56 31.76
CA ALA A 448 23.53 40.36 32.13
C ALA A 448 22.66 41.23 31.22
N VAL A 449 21.82 40.61 30.40
CA VAL A 449 20.77 41.31 29.64
C VAL A 449 19.46 41.18 30.41
N THR A 450 19.03 42.28 31.02
CA THR A 450 17.68 42.51 31.51
C THR A 450 16.82 43.02 30.34
N LEU A 451 15.66 42.42 30.10
CA LEU A 451 14.63 43.00 29.26
C LEU A 451 13.42 43.38 30.12
N ARG A 452 13.26 44.70 30.28
CA ARG A 452 11.98 45.37 30.55
C ARG A 452 11.46 45.88 29.20
N SER A 453 10.16 45.70 28.95
CA SER A 453 9.36 46.75 28.31
C SER A 453 7.89 46.55 28.68
N GLU A 454 7.42 47.49 29.49
CA GLU A 454 6.02 47.90 29.58
C GLU A 454 5.69 48.70 28.31
N ASP A 455 4.43 48.59 27.85
CA ASP A 455 3.60 49.63 27.19
C ASP A 455 2.72 49.05 26.08
N LEU A 456 1.47 48.73 26.43
CA LEU A 456 0.32 48.97 25.56
C LEU A 456 -0.99 48.91 26.38
N LEU A 457 -1.38 50.10 26.86
CA LEU A 457 -2.73 50.42 27.33
C LEU A 457 -3.63 50.72 26.12
N LEU A 458 -4.87 50.22 26.15
CA LEU A 458 -6.13 51.00 26.17
C LEU A 458 -7.29 50.18 25.63
N GLY A 459 -8.37 50.08 26.41
CA GLY A 459 -9.61 49.44 26.02
C GLY A 459 -10.59 49.25 27.17
N GLU A 460 -10.98 50.35 27.83
CA GLU A 460 -12.12 50.42 28.76
C GLU A 460 -13.44 49.98 28.12
N SER A 461 -14.24 49.19 28.83
CA SER A 461 -15.70 49.42 28.94
C SER A 461 -16.30 48.67 30.13
N THR A 462 -16.58 49.44 31.18
CA THR A 462 -17.80 49.49 31.99
C THR A 462 -18.47 48.20 32.49
N ASN A 463 -18.39 48.05 33.83
CA ASN A 463 -19.42 47.56 34.75
C ASN A 463 -20.87 47.85 34.33
N LEU A 464 -21.77 46.90 34.60
CA LEU A 464 -23.10 47.14 35.20
C LEU A 464 -23.72 45.82 35.70
N SER A 465 -23.68 45.66 37.02
CA SER A 465 -24.74 45.20 37.92
C SER A 465 -25.79 44.17 37.45
N SER A 466 -25.78 43.01 38.12
CA SER A 466 -26.96 42.21 38.46
C SER A 466 -28.01 43.03 39.23
N PRO A 467 -29.30 42.66 39.17
CA PRO A 467 -29.85 41.92 40.32
C PRO A 467 -30.85 40.80 39.98
N SER A 468 -30.97 39.93 40.99
CA SER A 468 -32.02 38.94 41.29
C SER A 468 -33.46 39.27 40.90
N LEU A 469 -34.24 38.25 40.50
CA LEU A 469 -35.58 37.96 41.03
C LEU A 469 -36.10 36.59 40.55
N LEU A 470 -36.26 35.67 41.50
CA LEU A 470 -37.24 34.59 41.51
C LEU A 470 -38.60 35.20 41.85
N ASP A 471 -39.65 34.88 41.09
CA ASP A 471 -40.94 34.36 41.60
C ASP A 471 -42.02 34.38 40.50
N GLU A 472 -42.76 33.26 40.43
CA GLU A 472 -44.19 33.06 40.11
C GLU A 472 -44.77 33.77 38.85
N TRP A 473 -45.51 33.16 37.93
CA TRP A 473 -46.86 32.57 37.99
C TRP A 473 -46.96 31.68 36.71
N GLY A 474 -47.63 30.53 36.62
CA GLY A 474 -48.99 30.25 37.06
C GLY A 474 -50.02 30.57 35.96
N GLN A 475 -50.03 29.79 34.86
CA GLN A 475 -51.23 29.43 34.07
C GLN A 475 -50.94 28.29 33.09
#